data_AF-A0A4V3GLP0-F1
#
_entry.id   AF-A0A4V3GLP0-F1
#
_cell.length_a   1.000
_cell.length_b   1.000
_cell.length_c   1.000
_cell.angle_alpha   90.00
_cell.angle_beta   90.00
_cell.angle_gamma   90.00
#
_symmetry.space_group_name_H-M   'P 1'
#
loop_
_entity.id
_entity.type
_entity.pdbx_description
1 polymer ?
#
loop_
_entity_poly.entity_id
_entity_poly.type
_entity_poly.pdbx_seq_one_letter_code
_entity_poly.pdbx_strand_id
1 'polypeptide(L)' 'MGDLFAPQHLLLIMLILLLLFGGKKIPELMRGLGKGIREFKDAKDNVRKEFEDHLRDEPTAKATPQAPKSIDSPSN' A
#
# COMPACT_ATOMS: atom_id res chain seq x y z
N MET A 1 -19.68 22.97 -26.44
CA MET A 1 -19.82 21.98 -25.36
C MET A 1 -19.02 22.52 -24.19
N GLY A 2 -19.68 23.04 -23.16
CA GLY A 2 -19.02 23.74 -22.06
C GLY A 2 -18.13 22.80 -21.24
N ASP A 3 -16.93 23.24 -20.91
CA ASP A 3 -15.97 22.45 -20.15
C ASP A 3 -16.39 22.39 -18.68
N LEU A 4 -16.86 21.20 -18.26
CA LEU A 4 -17.31 20.91 -16.90
C LEU A 4 -16.17 21.10 -15.88
N PHE A 5 -14.92 20.95 -16.32
CA PHE A 5 -13.74 21.10 -15.49
C PHE A 5 -13.25 22.55 -15.40
N ALA A 6 -13.93 23.51 -16.03
CA ALA A 6 -13.58 24.91 -15.88
C ALA A 6 -13.72 25.33 -14.40
N PRO A 7 -12.77 26.12 -13.85
CA PRO A 7 -12.74 26.49 -12.44
C PRO A 7 -14.06 27.09 -11.92
N GLN A 8 -14.76 27.86 -12.75
CA GLN A 8 -16.06 28.45 -12.45
C GLN A 8 -17.17 27.41 -12.17
N HIS A 9 -17.22 26.31 -12.93
CA HIS A 9 -18.18 25.23 -12.71
C HIS A 9 -17.83 24.42 -11.46
N LEU A 10 -16.54 24.16 -11.24
CA LEU A 10 -16.06 23.48 -10.03
C LEU A 10 -16.43 24.26 -8.76
N LEU A 11 -16.31 25.59 -8.79
CA LEU A 11 -16.66 26.46 -7.67
C LEU A 11 -18.17 26.43 -7.39
N LEU A 12 -19.01 26.40 -8.44
CA LEU A 12 -20.46 26.26 -8.29
C LEU A 12 -20.85 24.89 -7.70
N ILE A 13 -20.24 23.81 -8.16
CA ILE A 13 -20.46 22.46 -7.60
C ILE A 13 -20.03 22.41 -6.13
N MET A 14 -18.86 22.97 -5.81
CA MET A 14 -18.36 23.08 -4.44
C MET A 14 -19.34 23.85 -3.55
N LEU A 15 -19.90 24.95 -4.06
CA LEU A 15 -20.91 25.74 -3.34
C LEU A 15 -22.18 24.94 -3.07
N ILE A 16 -22.68 24.19 -4.06
CA ILE A 16 -23.85 23.31 -3.89
C ILE A 16 -23.56 22.23 -2.85
N LEU A 17 -22.40 21.57 -2.92
CA LEU A 17 -21.99 20.58 -1.91
C LEU A 17 -21.89 21.21 -0.51
N LEU A 18 -21.40 22.45 -0.41
CA LEU A 18 -21.32 23.18 0.85
C LEU A 18 -22.69 23.52 1.42
N LEU A 19 -23.69 23.81 0.58
CA LEU A 19 -25.07 24.06 1.01
C LEU A 19 -25.77 22.77 1.46
N LEU A 20 -25.53 21.65 0.78
CA LEU A 20 -26.13 20.36 1.11
C LEU A 20 -25.51 19.72 2.37
N PHE A 21 -24.19 19.69 2.44
CA PHE A 21 -23.45 19.02 3.51
C PHE A 21 -22.98 19.98 4.61
N GLY A 22 -22.93 21.29 4.35
CA GLY A 22 -22.39 22.29 5.28
C GLY A 22 -20.87 22.39 5.22
N GLY A 23 -20.33 23.59 5.44
CA GLY A 23 -18.88 23.85 5.40
C GLY A 23 -18.04 23.13 6.46
N LYS A 24 -18.68 22.56 7.49
CA LYS A 24 -18.00 21.79 8.55
C LYS A 24 -17.81 20.32 8.20
N LYS A 25 -18.64 19.74 7.33
CA LYS A 25 -18.59 18.29 7.03
C LYS A 25 -17.45 17.90 6.10
N ILE A 26 -17.13 18.72 5.10
CA ILE A 26 -16.00 18.44 4.19
C ILE A 26 -14.66 18.37 4.96
N PRO A 27 -14.29 19.36 5.81
CA PRO A 27 -13.05 19.29 6.59
C PRO A 27 -13.03 18.17 7.63
N GLU A 28 -14.19 17.84 8.21
CA GLU A 28 -14.34 16.74 9.18
C GLU A 28 -14.06 15.38 8.52
N LEU A 29 -14.64 15.15 7.33
CA LEU A 29 -14.40 13.95 6.53
C LEU A 29 -12.94 13.87 6.05
N MET A 30 -12.37 14.97 5.55
CA MET A 30 -10.96 15.02 5.15
C MET A 30 -10.01 14.70 6.31
N ARG A 31 -10.29 15.21 7.51
CA ARG A 31 -9.51 14.90 8.71
C ARG A 31 -9.61 13.41 9.08
N GLY A 32 -10.81 12.83 9.02
CA GLY A 32 -11.02 11.40 9.28
C GLY A 32 -10.29 10.52 8.26
N LEU A 33 -10.47 10.80 6.97
CA LEU A 33 -9.81 10.09 5.89
C LEU A 33 -8.29 10.24 5.95
N GLY A 34 -7.78 11.44 6.21
CA GLY A 34 -6.34 11.69 6.31
C GLY A 34 -5.68 10.94 7.46
N LYS A 35 -6.36 10.83 8.62
CA LYS A 35 -5.90 9.99 9.73
C LYS A 35 -5.89 8.51 9.35
N GLY A 36 -6.98 8.00 8.76
CA GLY A 36 -7.06 6.61 8.33
C GLY A 36 -5.99 6.23 7.29
N ILE A 37 -5.73 7.11 6.30
CA ILE A 37 -4.66 6.90 5.31
C ILE A 37 -3.29 6.87 6.00
N ARG A 38 -3.05 7.75 6.98
CA ARG A 38 -1.78 7.80 7.73
C ARG A 38 -1.55 6.53 8.53
N GLU A 39 -2.54 6.12 9.33
CA GLU A 39 -2.48 4.90 10.13
C GLU A 39 -2.30 3.66 9.24
N PHE A 40 -3.01 3.59 8.11
CA PHE A 40 -2.84 2.52 7.13
C PHE A 40 -1.42 2.47 6.56
N LYS A 41 -0.85 3.63 6.21
CA LYS A 41 0.52 3.71 5.70
C LYS A 41 1.53 3.27 6.77
N ASP A 42 1.37 3.75 8.00
CA ASP A 42 2.29 3.44 9.10
C ASP A 42 2.26 1.94 9.44
N ALA A 43 1.07 1.33 9.48
CA ALA A 43 0.92 -0.12 9.67
C ALA A 43 1.60 -0.91 8.55
N LYS A 44 1.39 -0.51 7.29
CA LYS A 44 2.01 -1.16 6.13
C LYS A 44 3.53 -1.04 6.14
N ASP A 45 4.06 0.11 6.55
CA ASP A 45 5.51 0.36 6.67
C ASP A 45 6.11 -0.47 7.82
N ASN A 46 5.39 -0.64 8.94
CA ASN A 46 5.84 -1.49 10.05
C ASN A 46 5.89 -2.98 9.67
N VAL A 47 4.81 -3.49 9.04
CA VAL A 47 4.77 -4.87 8.54
C VAL A 47 5.92 -5.12 7.56
N ARG A 48 6.20 -4.18 6.64
CA ARG A 48 7.32 -4.32 5.71
C ARG A 48 8.67 -4.44 6.43
N LYS A 49 8.89 -3.66 7.51
CA LYS A 49 10.13 -3.72 8.30
C LYS A 49 10.26 -5.03 9.06
N GLU A 50 9.20 -5.50 9.72
CA GLU A 50 9.21 -6.80 10.41
C GLU A 50 9.55 -7.93 9.43
N PHE A 51 8.93 -7.96 8.25
CA PHE A 51 9.28 -8.95 7.21
C PHE A 51 10.73 -8.84 6.73
N GLU A 52 11.25 -7.63 6.54
CA GLU A 52 12.64 -7.39 6.10
C GLU A 52 13.68 -7.79 7.16
N ASP A 53 13.37 -7.57 8.44
CA ASP A 53 14.21 -7.96 9.57
C ASP A 53 14.17 -9.49 9.78
N HIS A 54 13.00 -10.14 9.65
CA HIS A 54 12.88 -11.60 9.71
C HIS A 54 13.59 -12.33 8.55
N LEU A 55 13.72 -11.69 7.38
CA LEU A 55 14.47 -12.22 6.24
C LEU A 55 15.99 -12.01 6.38
N ARG A 56 16.43 -11.08 7.24
CA ARG A 56 17.84 -10.80 7.51
C ARG A 56 18.43 -11.66 8.63
N ASP A 57 17.60 -12.12 9.56
CA ASP A 57 18.00 -12.95 10.70
C ASP A 57 17.90 -14.47 10.44
N GLU A 58 17.57 -14.91 9.22
CA GLU A 58 17.83 -16.29 8.81
C GLU A 58 19.30 -16.42 8.33
N PRO A 59 20.21 -17.04 9.10
CA PRO A 59 21.39 -17.64 8.49
C PRO A 59 20.86 -18.77 7.61
N THR A 60 20.85 -18.52 6.31
CA THR A 60 20.57 -19.50 5.25
C THR A 60 21.55 -20.69 5.39
N ALA A 61 21.24 -21.60 6.30
CA ALA A 61 21.95 -22.84 6.57
C ALA A 61 20.91 -23.96 6.55
N LYS A 62 20.29 -24.18 5.38
CA LYS A 62 19.68 -25.44 4.94
C LYS A 62 19.15 -25.35 3.51
N ALA A 63 20.07 -25.17 2.57
CA ALA A 63 19.89 -25.63 1.20
C ALA A 63 21.19 -26.30 0.72
N THR A 64 21.57 -27.38 1.40
CA THR A 64 22.38 -28.43 0.78
C THR A 64 21.50 -29.67 0.67
N PRO A 65 20.74 -29.85 -0.43
CA PRO A 65 20.53 -31.17 -0.94
C PRO A 65 21.91 -31.71 -1.29
N GLN A 66 22.45 -32.54 -0.41
CA GLN A 66 23.56 -33.41 -0.72
C GLN A 66 23.11 -34.26 -1.90
N ALA A 67 23.53 -33.90 -3.11
CA ALA A 67 23.44 -34.80 -4.25
C ALA A 67 24.23 -36.06 -3.86
N PRO A 68 23.58 -37.24 -3.84
CA PRO A 68 24.24 -38.47 -3.41
C PRO A 68 25.43 -38.73 -4.31
N LYS A 69 26.58 -38.95 -3.65
CA LYS A 69 27.82 -39.42 -4.27
C LYS A 69 27.54 -40.70 -5.06
N SER A 70 28.15 -40.77 -6.24
CA SER A 70 28.66 -42.00 -6.89
C SER A 70 27.75 -43.24 -6.84
N ILE A 71 27.00 -43.47 -7.93
CA ILE A 71 26.69 -44.83 -8.39
C ILE A 71 26.89 -44.86 -9.92
N ASP A 72 28.15 -44.84 -10.31
CA ASP A 72 28.81 -45.86 -11.13
C ASP A 72 27.94 -46.79 -12.01
N SER A 73 28.36 -46.90 -13.27
CA SER A 73 28.32 -48.12 -14.13
C SER A 73 27.11 -48.30 -15.07
N PRO A 74 27.23 -48.98 -16.25
CA PRO A 74 28.38 -49.31 -17.10
C PRO A 74 28.22 -48.91 -18.59
N SER A 75 29.36 -48.97 -19.30
CA SER A 75 29.51 -49.17 -20.75
C SER A 75 28.50 -50.12 -21.39
N ASN A 76 27.87 -49.72 -22.50
CA ASN A 76 27.69 -50.55 -23.70
C ASN A 76 27.38 -49.70 -24.94
#